data_AF-A0A428K4B1-F1
#
_entry.id   AF-A0A428K4B1-F1
#
_cell.length_a   1.000
_cell.length_b   1.000
_cell.length_c   1.000
_cell.angle_alpha   90.00
_cell.angle_beta   90.00
_cell.angle_gamma   90.00
#
_symmetry.space_group_name_H-M   'P 1'
#
loop_
_entity.id
_entity.type
_entity.pdbx_description
1 polymer ?
#
loop_
_entity_poly.entity_id
_entity_poly.type
_entity_poly.pdbx_seq_one_letter_code
_entity_poly.pdbx_strand_id
1 'polypeptide(L)'
;MLRFAPLLVLLPACLSLQSDEQKAEAAEKAVLARHDELMAQMDKLYELRQQLQKTPPADTVAAGRQRRALLGAENGMMFWMHHYRKPADTVTVTRCLSYFAAQQQRIDSVGRLFQTSQDSARFVLAAGSAPTSSAR
;
A
#
# COMPACT_ATOMS: atom_id res chain seq x y z
N MET A 1 -62.37 17.92 0.51
CA MET A 1 -61.19 17.99 -0.37
C MET A 1 -60.11 17.06 0.17
N LEU A 2 -59.26 16.58 -0.73
CA LEU A 2 -58.44 15.37 -0.69
C LEU A 2 -57.59 15.11 0.58
N ARG A 3 -57.46 13.79 0.83
CA ARG A 3 -56.64 13.10 1.83
C ARG A 3 -55.15 13.47 1.69
N PHE A 4 -54.49 13.83 2.80
CA PHE A 4 -53.02 13.84 2.88
C PHE A 4 -52.53 12.40 3.07
N ALA A 5 -51.91 11.86 2.03
CA ALA A 5 -51.19 10.59 2.07
C ALA A 5 -49.79 10.81 2.68
N PRO A 6 -49.36 10.06 3.70
CA PRO A 6 -47.96 9.91 4.03
C PRO A 6 -47.42 8.80 3.14
N LEU A 7 -46.78 9.16 2.03
CA LEU A 7 -46.04 8.19 1.23
C LEU A 7 -44.58 8.62 1.16
N LEU A 8 -43.72 7.68 1.54
CA LEU A 8 -42.39 7.48 0.98
C LEU A 8 -41.24 8.27 1.63
N VAL A 9 -40.69 7.70 2.70
CA VAL A 9 -39.23 7.46 2.76
C VAL A 9 -39.01 6.05 3.28
N LEU A 10 -38.83 5.13 2.33
CA LEU A 10 -38.39 3.77 2.54
C LEU A 10 -36.98 3.76 3.15
N LEU A 11 -36.89 3.05 4.26
CA LEU A 11 -35.70 2.53 4.95
C LEU A 11 -34.46 2.32 4.06
N PRO A 12 -33.25 2.80 4.46
CA PRO A 12 -31.99 2.38 3.85
C PRO A 12 -31.57 1.04 4.47
N ALA A 13 -32.39 -0.01 4.33
CA ALA A 13 -32.12 -1.33 4.92
C ALA A 13 -31.45 -2.32 3.96
N CYS A 14 -31.15 -1.92 2.71
CA CYS A 14 -30.53 -2.78 1.71
C CYS A 14 -29.00 -2.75 1.68
N LEU A 15 -28.33 -1.98 2.56
CA LEU A 15 -26.86 -1.85 2.54
C LEU A 15 -26.12 -2.95 3.33
N SER A 16 -26.82 -3.86 4.02
CA SER A 16 -26.22 -4.88 4.90
C SER A 16 -26.67 -6.31 4.62
N LEU A 17 -27.03 -6.64 3.36
CA LEU A 17 -27.47 -7.97 2.94
C LEU A 17 -26.35 -8.84 2.31
N GLN A 18 -25.09 -8.57 2.61
CA GLN A 18 -24.00 -9.46 2.17
C GLN A 18 -23.86 -10.64 3.11
N SER A 19 -23.83 -11.85 2.55
CA SER A 19 -23.50 -13.06 3.31
C SER A 19 -22.07 -12.97 3.83
N ASP A 20 -21.75 -13.75 4.87
CA ASP A 20 -20.41 -13.71 5.44
C ASP A 20 -19.35 -14.23 4.46
N GLU A 21 -19.73 -15.14 3.56
CA GLU A 21 -18.89 -15.63 2.46
C GLU A 21 -18.56 -14.50 1.48
N GLN A 22 -19.54 -13.67 1.10
CA GLN A 22 -19.32 -12.52 0.24
C GLN A 22 -18.41 -11.48 0.90
N LYS A 23 -18.51 -11.30 2.23
CA LYS A 23 -17.58 -10.44 2.97
C LYS A 23 -16.16 -10.99 2.95
N ALA A 24 -16.00 -12.32 3.08
CA ALA A 24 -14.68 -12.95 3.02
C ALA A 24 -14.04 -12.82 1.63
N GLU A 25 -14.80 -13.01 0.57
CA GLU A 25 -14.35 -12.79 -0.81
C GLU A 25 -13.95 -11.32 -1.05
N ALA A 26 -14.77 -10.37 -0.59
CA ALA A 26 -14.45 -8.95 -0.68
C ALA A 26 -13.17 -8.59 0.08
N ALA A 27 -12.95 -9.18 1.26
CA ALA A 27 -11.74 -8.98 2.05
C ALA A 27 -10.50 -9.56 1.36
N GLU A 28 -10.60 -10.76 0.76
CA GLU A 28 -9.52 -11.34 -0.05
C GLU A 28 -9.16 -10.40 -1.20
N LYS A 29 -10.18 -9.95 -1.95
CA LYS A 29 -9.99 -9.05 -3.09
C LYS A 29 -9.34 -7.73 -2.70
N ALA A 30 -9.69 -7.16 -1.54
CA ALA A 30 -9.09 -5.93 -1.04
C ALA A 30 -7.59 -6.10 -0.76
N VAL A 31 -7.21 -7.21 -0.11
CA VAL A 31 -5.80 -7.54 0.18
C VAL A 31 -5.01 -7.70 -1.12
N LEU A 32 -5.55 -8.42 -2.10
CA LEU A 32 -4.88 -8.65 -3.38
C LEU A 32 -4.82 -7.39 -4.26
N ALA A 33 -5.87 -6.56 -4.26
CA ALA A 33 -5.83 -5.27 -4.94
C ALA A 33 -4.72 -4.38 -4.39
N ARG A 34 -4.55 -4.37 -3.06
CA ARG A 34 -3.45 -3.64 -2.42
C ARG A 34 -2.08 -4.20 -2.81
N HIS A 35 -1.95 -5.51 -2.96
CA HIS A 35 -0.74 -6.15 -3.50
C HIS A 35 -0.44 -5.62 -4.90
N ASP A 36 -1.42 -5.64 -5.79
CA ASP A 36 -1.24 -5.23 -7.19
C ASP A 36 -0.84 -3.76 -7.31
N GLU A 37 -1.45 -2.88 -6.49
CA GLU A 37 -1.08 -1.47 -6.39
C GLU A 37 0.39 -1.25 -5.98
N LEU A 38 0.91 -2.06 -5.05
CA LEU A 38 2.30 -1.98 -4.61
C LEU A 38 3.24 -2.57 -5.65
N MET A 39 2.85 -3.67 -6.30
CA MET A 39 3.62 -4.26 -7.38
C MET A 39 3.78 -3.31 -8.56
N ALA A 40 2.75 -2.52 -8.90
CA ALA A 40 2.83 -1.48 -9.91
C ALA A 40 3.84 -0.36 -9.58
N GLN A 41 4.25 -0.22 -8.32
CA GLN A 41 5.25 0.78 -7.88
C GLN A 41 6.67 0.22 -7.76
N MET A 42 6.88 -1.08 -7.99
CA MET A 42 8.19 -1.72 -7.86
C MET A 42 9.23 -1.12 -8.80
N ASP A 43 8.85 -0.86 -10.05
CA ASP A 43 9.73 -0.20 -11.02
C ASP A 43 10.19 1.18 -10.52
N LYS A 44 9.30 1.89 -9.81
CA LYS A 44 9.63 3.20 -9.26
C LYS A 44 10.69 3.13 -8.16
N LEU A 45 10.62 2.13 -7.29
CA LEU A 45 11.64 1.88 -6.28
C LEU A 45 12.99 1.60 -6.94
N TYR A 46 13.02 0.76 -7.99
CA TYR A 46 14.22 0.45 -8.75
C TYR A 46 14.82 1.71 -9.41
N GLU A 47 14.01 2.50 -10.12
CA GLU A 47 14.45 3.75 -10.75
C GLU A 47 15.10 4.71 -9.74
N LEU A 48 14.47 4.92 -8.58
CA LEU A 48 15.00 5.81 -7.54
C LEU A 48 16.34 5.30 -7.01
N ARG A 49 16.52 3.98 -6.84
CA ARG A 49 17.81 3.40 -6.45
C ARG A 49 18.90 3.66 -7.48
N GLN A 50 18.58 3.59 -8.77
CA GLN A 50 19.50 3.90 -9.85
C GLN A 50 19.88 5.37 -9.88
N GLN A 51 18.92 6.27 -9.67
CA GLN A 51 19.18 7.72 -9.59
C GLN A 51 20.09 8.06 -8.40
N LEU A 52 19.83 7.47 -7.23
CA LEU A 52 20.66 7.65 -6.04
C LEU A 52 22.08 7.10 -6.19
N GLN A 53 22.30 6.10 -7.06
CA GLN A 53 23.64 5.59 -7.36
C GLN A 53 24.46 6.58 -8.19
N LYS A 54 23.79 7.43 -8.99
CA LYS A 54 24.42 8.44 -9.84
C LYS A 54 24.67 9.77 -9.13
N THR A 55 24.21 9.91 -7.87
CA THR A 55 24.39 11.14 -7.08
C THR A 55 25.88 11.38 -6.76
N PRO A 56 26.36 12.64 -6.83
CA PRO A 56 27.76 12.97 -6.60
C PRO A 56 28.33 12.56 -5.21
N PRO A 57 29.67 12.49 -5.06
CA PRO A 57 30.33 11.94 -3.87
C PRO A 57 30.00 12.63 -2.53
N ALA A 58 29.61 13.91 -2.56
CA ALA A 58 29.32 14.71 -1.37
C ALA A 58 28.10 14.18 -0.56
N ASP A 59 27.17 13.48 -1.21
CA ASP A 59 25.91 13.00 -0.59
C ASP A 59 25.88 11.48 -0.36
N THR A 60 27.03 10.81 -0.43
CA THR A 60 27.13 9.34 -0.48
C THR A 60 26.52 8.62 0.73
N VAL A 61 26.58 9.18 1.94
CA VAL A 61 25.99 8.57 3.14
C VAL A 61 24.46 8.64 3.11
N ALA A 62 23.90 9.81 2.78
CA ALA A 62 22.46 10.01 2.68
C ALA A 62 21.87 9.17 1.53
N ALA A 63 22.50 9.22 0.35
CA ALA A 63 22.11 8.41 -0.80
C ALA A 63 22.19 6.91 -0.49
N GLY A 64 23.27 6.47 0.18
CA GLY A 64 23.42 5.07 0.62
C GLY A 64 22.34 4.62 1.60
N ARG A 65 21.93 5.48 2.54
CA ARG A 65 20.81 5.20 3.46
C ARG A 65 19.50 5.03 2.69
N GLN A 66 19.18 5.95 1.77
CA GLN A 66 17.92 5.87 1.02
C GLN A 66 17.88 4.66 0.07
N ARG A 67 19.01 4.29 -0.55
CA ARG A 67 19.09 3.05 -1.34
C ARG A 67 18.76 1.80 -0.53
N ARG A 68 19.23 1.72 0.73
CA ARG A 68 18.88 0.63 1.64
C ARG A 68 17.42 0.66 2.07
N ALA A 69 16.85 1.85 2.28
CA ALA A 69 15.43 1.99 2.61
C ALA A 69 14.53 1.48 1.47
N LEU A 70 14.82 1.87 0.22
CA LEU A 70 14.12 1.38 -0.97
C LEU A 70 14.22 -0.15 -1.10
N LEU A 71 15.42 -0.72 -0.91
CA LEU A 71 15.61 -2.18 -0.87
C LEU A 71 14.82 -2.84 0.27
N GLY A 72 14.73 -2.20 1.43
CA GLY A 72 13.92 -2.68 2.55
C GLY A 72 12.43 -2.74 2.22
N ALA A 73 11.91 -1.76 1.47
CA ALA A 73 10.54 -1.77 0.99
C ALA A 73 10.29 -2.93 0.01
N GLU A 74 11.16 -3.11 -0.99
CA GLU A 74 11.10 -4.25 -1.94
C GLU A 74 11.10 -5.60 -1.19
N ASN A 75 12.03 -5.78 -0.25
CA ASN A 75 12.12 -6.99 0.56
C ASN A 75 10.88 -7.20 1.44
N GLY A 76 10.27 -6.14 1.96
CA GLY A 76 9.02 -6.21 2.72
C GLY A 76 7.87 -6.77 1.87
N MET A 77 7.77 -6.34 0.61
CA MET A 77 6.78 -6.86 -0.33
C MET A 77 7.02 -8.33 -0.66
N MET A 78 8.28 -8.70 -0.96
CA MET A 78 8.63 -10.10 -1.24
C MET A 78 8.37 -10.99 -0.02
N PHE A 79 8.74 -10.53 1.17
CA PHE A 79 8.45 -11.24 2.41
C PHE A 79 6.95 -11.47 2.60
N TRP A 80 6.12 -10.44 2.38
CA TRP A 80 4.67 -10.59 2.45
C TRP A 80 4.16 -11.64 1.44
N MET A 81 4.62 -11.56 0.18
CA MET A 81 4.22 -12.48 -0.89
C MET A 81 4.60 -13.94 -0.57
N HIS A 82 5.77 -14.19 0.02
CA HIS A 82 6.19 -15.53 0.43
C HIS A 82 5.37 -16.12 1.58
N HIS A 83 4.79 -15.27 2.43
CA HIS A 83 4.05 -15.69 3.63
C HIS A 83 2.54 -15.62 3.47
N TYR A 84 2.04 -14.96 2.42
CA TYR A 84 0.61 -14.98 2.09
C TYR A 84 0.19 -16.40 1.70
N ARG A 85 -0.91 -16.87 2.28
CA ARG A 85 -1.52 -18.17 2.01
C ARG A 85 -3.02 -18.00 2.04
N LYS A 86 -3.68 -18.25 0.90
CA LYS A 86 -5.14 -18.30 0.86
C LYS A 86 -5.63 -19.36 1.88
N PRO A 87 -6.54 -19.01 2.80
CA PRO A 87 -7.16 -19.99 3.69
C PRO A 87 -7.86 -21.10 2.88
N ALA A 88 -7.80 -22.34 3.36
CA ALA A 88 -8.53 -23.44 2.73
C ALA A 88 -10.05 -23.24 2.88
N ASP A 89 -10.84 -23.77 1.94
CA ASP A 89 -12.30 -23.66 1.94
C ASP A 89 -12.97 -24.29 3.19
N THR A 90 -12.24 -25.17 3.89
CA THR A 90 -12.68 -25.79 5.14
C THR A 90 -12.56 -24.88 6.36
N VAL A 91 -11.90 -23.73 6.24
CA VAL A 91 -11.75 -22.76 7.33
C VAL A 91 -13.05 -21.99 7.51
N THR A 92 -13.52 -21.89 8.76
CA THR A 92 -14.71 -21.10 9.10
C THR A 92 -14.60 -19.66 8.61
N VAL A 93 -15.69 -19.09 8.11
CA VAL A 93 -15.72 -17.73 7.55
C VAL A 93 -15.19 -16.68 8.54
N THR A 94 -15.51 -16.77 9.83
CA THR A 94 -14.99 -15.85 10.87
C THR A 94 -13.46 -15.86 10.95
N ARG A 95 -12.83 -17.04 10.86
CA ARG A 95 -11.36 -17.18 10.84
C ARG A 95 -10.78 -16.64 9.53
N CYS A 96 -11.47 -16.85 8.41
CA CYS A 96 -11.09 -16.33 7.10
C CYS A 96 -11.05 -14.78 7.11
N LEU A 97 -12.12 -14.15 7.60
CA LEU A 97 -12.20 -12.69 7.78
C LEU A 97 -11.11 -12.16 8.70
N SER A 98 -10.85 -12.84 9.83
CA SER A 98 -9.78 -12.45 10.77
C SER A 98 -8.40 -12.54 10.12
N TYR A 99 -8.16 -13.58 9.31
CA TYR A 99 -6.92 -13.74 8.56
C TYR A 99 -6.73 -12.58 7.55
N PHE A 100 -7.74 -12.28 6.73
CA PHE A 100 -7.64 -11.21 5.75
C PHE A 100 -7.49 -9.83 6.39
N ALA A 101 -8.15 -9.56 7.52
CA ALA A 101 -7.93 -8.31 8.26
C ALA A 101 -6.46 -8.18 8.72
N ALA A 102 -5.85 -9.26 9.20
CA ALA A 102 -4.43 -9.26 9.58
C ALA A 102 -3.51 -9.10 8.36
N GLN A 103 -3.84 -9.72 7.21
CA GLN A 103 -3.08 -9.53 5.98
C GLN A 103 -3.19 -8.10 5.44
N GLN A 104 -4.37 -7.49 5.54
CA GLN A 104 -4.58 -6.09 5.16
C GLN A 104 -3.66 -5.16 5.95
N GLN A 105 -3.62 -5.30 7.27
CA GLN A 105 -2.72 -4.51 8.12
C GLN A 105 -1.25 -4.68 7.76
N ARG A 106 -0.84 -5.91 7.42
CA ARG A 106 0.54 -6.20 7.00
C ARG A 106 0.86 -5.52 5.68
N ILE A 107 0.00 -5.66 4.67
CA ILE A 107 0.27 -5.07 3.36
C ILE A 107 0.15 -3.55 3.36
N ASP A 108 -0.72 -2.98 4.20
CA ASP A 108 -0.77 -1.53 4.42
C ASP A 108 0.53 -1.00 5.04
N SER A 109 1.14 -1.79 5.92
CA SER A 109 2.44 -1.45 6.51
C SER A 109 3.56 -1.48 5.46
N VAL A 110 3.54 -2.46 4.55
CA VAL A 110 4.44 -2.46 3.38
C VAL A 110 4.19 -1.21 2.52
N GLY A 111 2.93 -0.84 2.28
CA GLY A 111 2.59 0.36 1.51
C GLY A 111 3.11 1.66 2.14
N ARG A 112 3.06 1.80 3.47
CA ARG A 112 3.67 2.94 4.17
C ARG A 112 5.20 2.97 4.02
N LEU A 113 5.85 1.80 4.02
CA LEU A 113 7.30 1.71 3.75
C LEU A 113 7.63 2.12 2.32
N PHE A 114 6.82 1.71 1.33
CA PHE A 114 6.95 2.13 -0.07
C PHE A 114 6.91 3.65 -0.17
N GLN A 115 5.85 4.26 0.36
CA GLN A 115 5.65 5.71 0.28
C GLN A 115 6.79 6.46 0.96
N THR A 116 7.09 6.13 2.22
CA THR A 116 8.12 6.84 3.01
C THR A 116 9.51 6.71 2.38
N SER A 117 9.85 5.54 1.84
CA SER A 117 11.15 5.31 1.20
C SER A 117 11.26 6.09 -0.11
N GLN A 118 10.19 6.13 -0.91
CA GLN A 118 10.16 6.91 -2.14
C GLN A 118 10.24 8.42 -1.87
N ASP A 119 9.49 8.94 -0.89
CA ASP A 119 9.49 10.35 -0.52
C ASP A 119 10.86 10.79 -0.02
N SER A 120 11.49 10.00 0.85
CA SER A 120 12.83 10.27 1.38
C SER A 120 13.91 10.22 0.27
N ALA A 121 13.79 9.28 -0.67
CA ALA A 121 14.69 9.21 -1.82
C ALA A 121 14.55 10.43 -2.73
N ARG A 122 13.31 10.84 -3.05
CA ARG A 122 13.03 12.05 -3.85
C ARG A 122 13.60 13.30 -3.19
N PHE A 123 13.48 13.43 -1.87
CA PHE A 123 14.03 14.55 -1.12
C PHE A 123 15.56 14.66 -1.28
N VAL A 124 16.29 13.55 -1.14
CA VAL A 124 17.75 13.53 -1.32
C VAL A 124 18.15 13.87 -2.77
N LEU A 125 17.44 13.33 -3.75
CA LEU A 125 17.70 13.64 -5.16
C LEU A 125 17.46 15.12 -5.52
N ALA A 126 16.41 15.71 -4.95
CA ALA A 126 16.12 17.13 -5.12
C ALA A 126 17.19 18.03 -4.48
N ALA A 127 17.67 17.66 -3.28
CA ALA A 127 18.73 18.41 -2.58
C ALA A 127 20.05 18.40 -3.35
N GLY A 128 20.45 17.26 -3.93
CA GLY A 128 21.67 17.17 -4.75
C GLY A 128 21.56 17.83 -6.13
N SER A 129 20.36 18.21 -6.58
CA SER A 129 20.12 18.90 -7.86
C SER A 129 20.05 20.43 -7.73
N ALA A 130 20.03 20.97 -6.50
CA ALA A 130 19.97 22.40 -6.28
C ALA A 130 21.29 23.06 -6.73
N PRO A 131 21.26 24.12 -7.56
CA PRO A 131 22.48 24.85 -7.91
C PRO A 131 23.05 25.46 -6.64
N THR A 132 24.29 25.09 -6.31
CA THR A 132 25.11 25.81 -5.34
C THR A 132 25.30 27.22 -5.89
N SER A 133 24.46 28.16 -5.44
CA SER A 133 24.71 29.59 -5.63
C SER A 133 25.91 29.96 -4.75
N SER A 134 27.12 29.65 -5.24
CA SER A 134 28.35 30.27 -4.75
C SER A 134 28.43 31.66 -5.35
N ALA A 135 27.78 32.61 -4.70
CA ALA A 135 28.16 34.01 -4.80
C ALA A 135 29.35 34.23 -3.86
N ARG A 136 30.55 34.34 -4.42
CA ARG A 136 31.66 35.06 -3.78
C ARG A 136 32.54 35.71 -4.82
#